data_AF-A0AAP5Z1K6-F1
#
_entry.id   AF-A0AAP5Z1K6-F1
#
_cell.length_a   1.000
_cell.length_b   1.000
_cell.length_c   1.000
_cell.angle_alpha   90.00
_cell.angle_beta   90.00
_cell.angle_gamma   90.00
#
_symmetry.space_group_name_H-M   'P 1'
#
loop_
_entity.id
_entity.type
_entity.pdbx_description
1 polymer ?
#
loop_
_entity_poly.entity_id
_entity_poly.type
_entity_poly.pdbx_seq_one_letter_code
_entity_poly.pdbx_strand_id
1 'polypeptide(L)' 'METIAYSDFAKLEIRTGKIIEVARHQNADKLYIVQIDIGEKTLQTVTSLVPYYTEEELMGKQVV' A
#
# COMPACT_ATOMS: atom_id res chain seq x y z
N MET A 1 0.70 -7.03 -27.25
CA MET A 1 1.35 -6.37 -26.11
C MET A 1 2.35 -5.39 -26.68
N GLU A 2 2.23 -4.12 -26.33
CA GLU A 2 3.22 -3.10 -26.70
C GLU A 2 4.28 -2.99 -25.60
N THR A 3 5.52 -2.70 -26.00
CA THR A 3 6.65 -2.51 -25.08
C THR A 3 6.77 -1.05 -24.69
N ILE A 4 7.19 -0.77 -23.46
CA ILE A 4 7.50 0.58 -22.98
C ILE A 4 9.01 0.82 -23.01
N ALA A 5 9.43 2.09 -23.09
CA ALA A 5 10.83 2.44 -22.94
C ALA A 5 11.26 2.34 -21.47
N TYR A 6 12.53 2.01 -21.23
CA TYR A 6 13.10 1.99 -19.87
C TYR A 6 12.93 3.33 -19.15
N SER A 7 13.05 4.45 -19.88
CA SER A 7 12.86 5.79 -19.33
C SER A 7 11.46 6.03 -18.78
N ASP A 8 10.45 5.32 -19.28
CA ASP A 8 9.09 5.44 -18.76
C ASP A 8 8.92 4.68 -17.46
N PHE A 9 9.55 3.51 -17.34
CA PHE A 9 9.62 2.76 -16.08
C PHE A 9 10.40 3.54 -15.00
N ALA A 10 11.54 4.13 -15.38
CA ALA A 10 12.40 4.87 -14.45
C ALA A 10 11.75 6.15 -13.86
N LYS A 11 10.63 6.62 -14.42
CA LYS A 11 9.84 7.74 -13.85
C LYS A 11 9.03 7.32 -12.61
N LEU A 12 8.80 6.03 -12.41
CA LEU A 12 8.01 5.53 -11.28
C LEU A 12 8.86 5.50 -10.00
N GLU A 13 8.34 6.13 -8.95
CA GLU A 13 8.95 6.09 -7.62
C GLU A 13 8.39 4.91 -6.82
N ILE A 14 8.96 3.72 -7.04
CA ILE A 14 8.57 2.50 -6.33
C ILE A 14 9.50 2.29 -5.14
N ARG A 15 8.94 2.13 -3.94
CA ARG A 15 9.70 1.99 -2.69
C ARG A 15 9.11 0.88 -1.83
N THR A 16 9.95 0.25 -1.00
CA THR A 16 9.47 -0.64 0.06
C THR A 16 9.09 0.18 1.28
N GLY A 17 7.97 -0.16 1.91
CA GLY A 17 7.51 0.46 3.15
C GLY A 17 6.96 -0.57 4.13
N LYS A 18 6.79 -0.16 5.40
CA LYS A 18 6.20 -0.97 6.46
C LYS A 18 4.84 -0.41 6.84
N ILE A 19 3.83 -1.27 6.91
CA ILE A 19 2.52 -0.89 7.43
C ILE A 19 2.63 -0.59 8.93
N ILE A 20 2.27 0.63 9.33
CA ILE A 20 2.30 1.07 10.73
C ILE A 20 0.92 1.33 11.33
N GLU A 21 -0.11 1.45 10.49
CA GLU A 21 -1.50 1.58 10.92
C GLU A 21 -2.44 1.00 9.85
N VAL A 22 -3.50 0.31 10.29
CA VAL A 22 -4.56 -0.22 9.43
C VAL A 22 -5.90 0.06 10.09
N ALA A 23 -6.84 0.62 9.35
CA ALA A 23 -8.20 0.86 9.81
C ALA A 23 -9.20 0.55 8.70
N ARG A 24 -10.34 -0.05 9.06
CA ARG A 24 -11.41 -0.31 8.08
C ARG A 24 -12.07 1.00 7.62
N HIS A 25 -12.31 1.12 6.32
CA HIS A 25 -12.97 2.29 5.76
C HIS A 25 -14.45 2.31 6.16
N GLN A 26 -14.88 3.36 6.86
CA GLN A 26 -16.22 3.43 7.47
C GLN A 26 -17.37 3.29 6.44
N ASN A 27 -17.15 3.77 5.22
CA ASN A 27 -18.16 3.79 4.15
C ASN A 27 -17.94 2.74 3.06
N ALA A 28 -16.99 1.79 3.25
CA ALA A 28 -16.69 0.81 2.22
C ALA A 28 -16.27 -0.55 2.82
N ASP A 29 -17.10 -1.57 2.60
CA ASP A 29 -16.96 -2.88 3.25
C ASP A 29 -15.67 -3.62 2.90
N LYS A 30 -15.10 -3.32 1.73
CA LYS A 30 -13.95 -4.02 1.16
C LYS A 30 -12.63 -3.24 1.29
N LEU A 31 -12.63 -2.04 1.86
CA LEU A 31 -11.47 -1.16 1.86
C LEU A 31 -10.88 -0.97 3.27
N TYR A 32 -9.55 -0.97 3.33
CA TYR A 32 -8.76 -0.49 4.46
C TYR A 32 -8.14 0.86 4.10
N ILE A 33 -8.01 1.73 5.10
CA ILE A 33 -7.12 2.88 5.12
C ILE A 33 -5.86 2.42 5.84
N VAL A 34 -4.70 2.60 5.20
CA VAL A 34 -3.41 2.11 5.70
C VAL A 34 -2.39 3.23 5.70
N GLN A 35 -1.62 3.33 6.79
CA GLN A 35 -0.43 4.17 6.87
C GLN A 35 0.82 3.32 6.68
N ILE A 36 1.68 3.73 5.75
CA ILE A 36 2.90 3.03 5.37
C ILE A 36 4.09 3.95 5.65
N ASP A 37 4.99 3.51 6.52
CA ASP A 37 6.28 4.15 6.77
C ASP A 37 7.29 3.71 5.70
N ILE A 38 7.82 4.66 4.95
CA ILE A 38 8.88 4.44 3.94
C ILE A 38 10.24 5.00 4.41
N GLY A 39 10.43 5.18 5.71
CA GLY A 39 11.65 5.64 6.37
C GLY A 39 11.75 7.16 6.48
N GLU A 40 11.55 7.88 5.39
CA GLU A 40 11.62 9.36 5.36
C GLU A 40 10.28 10.04 5.69
N LYS A 41 9.17 9.35 5.43
CA LYS A 41 7.80 9.86 5.58
C LYS A 41 6.82 8.70 5.71
N THR A 42 5.65 9.01 6.25
CA THR A 42 4.49 8.11 6.25
C THR A 42 3.55 8.51 5.13
N LEU A 43 3.10 7.54 4.35
CA LEU A 43 2.12 7.71 3.28
C LEU A 43 0.83 6.98 3.61
N GLN A 44 -0.30 7.60 3.28
CA GLN A 44 -1.62 6.98 3.40
C GLN A 44 -2.03 6.37 2.06
N THR A 45 -2.59 5.17 2.10
CA THR A 45 -3.24 4.54 0.95
C THR A 45 -4.57 3.89 1.33
N VAL A 46 -5.42 3.67 0.33
CA VAL A 46 -6.68 2.93 0.48
C VAL A 46 -6.58 1.64 -0.33
N THR A 47 -6.78 0.50 0.32
CA THR A 47 -6.52 -0.81 -0.27
C THR A 47 -7.71 -1.75 -0.12
N SER A 48 -7.98 -2.57 -1.13
CA SER A 48 -9.13 -3.49 -1.15
C SER A 48 -8.85 -4.86 -0.51
N LEU A 49 -8.00 -4.89 0.51
CA LEU A 49 -7.47 -6.14 1.09
C LEU A 49 -8.33 -6.76 2.18
N VAL A 50 -9.43 -6.11 2.58
CA VAL A 50 -10.35 -6.61 3.63
C VAL A 50 -10.80 -8.06 3.41
N PRO A 51 -11.11 -8.53 2.18
CA PRO A 51 -11.52 -9.93 1.99
C PRO A 51 -10.39 -10.96 2.12
N TYR A 52 -9.13 -10.52 2.15
CA TYR A 52 -7.95 -11.38 1.99
C TYR A 52 -7.02 -11.39 3.19
N TYR A 53 -6.97 -10.29 3.95
CA TYR A 53 -6.11 -10.17 5.12
C TYR A 53 -6.86 -9.53 6.27
N THR A 54 -6.54 -9.97 7.49
CA THR A 54 -6.95 -9.26 8.70
C THR A 54 -6.04 -8.05 8.95
N GLU A 55 -6.49 -7.14 9.82
CA GLU A 55 -5.70 -5.97 10.23
C GLU A 55 -4.39 -6.41 10.90
N GLU A 56 -4.46 -7.41 11.79
CA GLU A 56 -3.30 -7.97 12.49
C GLU A 56 -2.28 -8.60 11.52
N GLU A 57 -2.76 -9.26 10.47
CA GLU A 57 -1.87 -9.82 9.45
C GLU A 57 -1.15 -8.73 8.68
N LEU A 58 -1.80 -7.60 8.39
CA LEU A 58 -1.22 -6.47 7.67
C LEU A 58 -0.28 -5.62 8.52
N MET A 59 -0.57 -5.48 9.82
CA MET A 59 0.25 -4.69 10.72
C MET A 59 1.71 -5.15 10.71
N GLY A 60 2.62 -4.21 10.45
CA GLY A 60 4.05 -4.46 10.42
C GLY A 60 4.57 -5.20 9.18
N LYS A 61 3.73 -5.57 8.20
CA LYS A 61 4.19 -6.14 6.94
C LYS A 61 5.00 -5.14 6.14
N GLN A 62 6.03 -5.64 5.45
CA GLN A 62 6.71 -4.91 4.38
C GLN A 62 5.94 -5.08 3.06
N VAL A 63 5.72 -3.97 2.37
CA VAL A 63 4.97 -3.88 1.11
C VAL A 63 5.73 -3.01 0.11
N VAL A 64 5.33 -3.09 -1.15
CA VAL A 64 5.82 -2.25 -2.27
C VAL A 64 4.63 -1.50 -2.85
#